data_AF-A0A3E0QB42-F1
#
_entry.id   AF-A0A3E0QB42-F1
#
_cell.length_a   1.000
_cell.length_b   1.000
_cell.length_c   1.000
_cell.angle_alpha   90.00
_cell.angle_beta   90.00
_cell.angle_gamma   90.00
#
_symmetry.space_group_name_H-M   'P 1'
#
loop_
_entity.id
_entity.type
_entity.pdbx_description
1 polymer ?
#
loop_
_entity_poly.entity_id
_entity_poly.type
_entity_poly.pdbx_seq_one_letter_code
_entity_poly.pdbx_strand_id
1 'polypeptide(L)'
;GYKGSAIAMMVELLAGALVGDNFSYETAAKDNNDGGPPSGGEFILAINPDKTSGTDWQKHAEEFFGKMKSMGEVRLPGERRHKNRLDNGPRNINEELINKIKSLS
;
A
#
# COMPACT_ATOMS: atom_id res chain seq x y z
N GLY A 1 5.67 18.53 0.40
CA GLY A 1 7.04 19.09 0.52
C GLY A 1 8.02 18.32 -0.36
N TYR A 2 9.22 18.84 -0.60
CA TYR A 2 10.13 18.37 -1.66
C TYR A 2 10.43 16.85 -1.66
N LYS A 3 10.56 16.21 -0.48
CA LYS A 3 10.76 14.75 -0.40
C LYS A 3 9.55 13.96 -0.93
N GLY A 4 8.33 14.40 -0.60
CA GLY A 4 7.11 13.77 -1.09
C GLY A 4 6.95 13.93 -2.59
N SER A 5 7.31 15.09 -3.14
CA SER A 5 7.28 15.35 -4.58
C SER A 5 8.27 14.45 -5.34
N ALA A 6 9.48 14.24 -4.80
CA ALA A 6 10.44 13.31 -5.40
C ALA A 6 9.93 11.85 -5.39
N ILE A 7 9.29 11.42 -4.30
CA ILE A 7 8.68 10.08 -4.23
C ILE A 7 7.52 9.94 -5.21
N ALA A 8 6.66 10.95 -5.34
CA ALA A 8 5.55 10.93 -6.31
C ALA A 8 6.08 10.81 -7.76
N MET A 9 7.13 11.55 -8.10
CA MET A 9 7.78 11.44 -9.41
C MET A 9 8.37 10.04 -9.65
N MET A 10 8.99 9.43 -8.65
CA MET A 10 9.47 8.05 -8.75
C MET A 10 8.32 7.07 -9.02
N VAL A 11 7.16 7.25 -8.38
CA VAL A 11 5.97 6.41 -8.60
C VAL A 11 5.45 6.56 -10.04
N GLU A 12 5.34 7.78 -10.56
CA GLU A 12 4.91 8.01 -11.96
C GLU A 12 5.83 7.31 -12.97
N LEU A 13 7.15 7.40 -12.77
CA LEU A 13 8.12 6.80 -13.68
C LEU A 13 8.10 5.26 -13.62
N LEU A 14 7.93 4.68 -12.43
CA LEU A 14 7.92 3.23 -12.27
C LEU A 14 6.58 2.62 -12.69
N ALA A 15 5.46 3.22 -12.28
CA ALA A 15 4.13 2.64 -12.47
C ALA A 15 3.47 3.06 -13.80
N GLY A 16 3.79 4.25 -14.33
CA GLY A 16 3.37 4.70 -15.65
C GLY A 16 4.40 4.33 -16.70
N ALA A 17 5.49 5.10 -16.78
CA ALA A 17 6.45 5.01 -17.89
C ALA A 17 7.09 3.64 -18.08
N LEU A 18 7.62 3.02 -17.00
CA LEU A 18 8.34 1.75 -17.07
C LEU A 18 7.41 0.57 -17.37
N VAL A 19 6.22 0.55 -16.77
CA VAL A 19 5.19 -0.48 -17.05
C VAL A 19 4.59 -0.29 -18.44
N GLY A 20 4.62 0.93 -18.99
CA GLY A 20 4.04 1.27 -20.29
C GLY A 20 2.57 1.63 -20.20
N ASP A 21 2.12 2.12 -19.04
CA ASP A 21 0.74 2.55 -18.79
C ASP A 21 0.66 4.08 -18.62
N ASN A 22 -0.54 4.60 -18.43
CA ASN A 22 -0.83 6.01 -18.29
C ASN A 22 -0.10 6.64 -17.09
N PHE A 23 0.40 7.86 -17.28
CA PHE A 23 0.68 8.76 -16.17
C PHE A 23 -0.61 9.26 -15.53
N SER A 24 -0.56 9.69 -14.26
CA SER A 24 -1.76 10.16 -13.55
C SER A 24 -2.50 11.30 -14.26
N TYR A 25 -1.79 12.19 -14.96
CA TYR A 25 -2.44 13.28 -15.71
C TYR A 25 -3.19 12.76 -16.95
N GLU A 26 -2.71 11.68 -17.57
CA GLU A 26 -3.35 11.04 -18.73
C GLU A 26 -4.56 10.24 -18.29
N THR A 27 -4.44 9.55 -17.15
CA THR A 27 -5.57 8.89 -16.48
C THR A 27 -6.69 9.88 -16.18
N ALA A 28 -6.35 11.04 -15.60
CA ALA A 28 -7.34 12.09 -15.32
C ALA A 28 -7.96 12.67 -16.59
N ALA A 29 -7.19 12.81 -17.68
CA ALA A 29 -7.70 13.29 -18.96
C ALA A 29 -8.62 12.28 -19.67
N LYS A 30 -8.44 10.97 -19.41
CA LYS A 30 -9.24 9.87 -19.96
C LYS A 30 -10.43 9.48 -19.07
N ASP A 31 -10.49 9.99 -17.85
CA ASP A 31 -11.54 9.68 -16.89
C ASP A 31 -12.92 10.11 -17.41
N ASN A 32 -13.85 9.16 -17.46
CA ASN A 32 -15.23 9.37 -17.89
C ASN A 32 -16.17 9.68 -16.71
N ASN A 33 -15.63 9.76 -15.48
CA ASN A 33 -16.37 9.97 -14.23
C ASN A 33 -17.43 8.88 -13.95
N ASP A 34 -17.23 7.66 -14.44
CA ASP A 34 -18.14 6.53 -14.17
C ASP A 34 -17.94 5.90 -12.77
N GLY A 35 -16.91 6.35 -12.04
CA GLY A 35 -16.56 5.87 -10.70
C GLY A 35 -15.82 4.52 -10.70
N GLY A 36 -15.42 4.02 -11.87
CA GLY A 36 -14.54 2.88 -12.04
C GLY A 36 -13.10 3.16 -11.59
N PRO A 37 -12.27 2.11 -11.48
CA PRO A 37 -10.88 2.29 -11.12
C PRO A 37 -10.16 3.13 -12.19
N PRO A 38 -9.30 4.08 -11.78
CA PRO A 38 -8.50 4.85 -12.72
C PRO A 38 -7.62 3.91 -13.56
N SER A 39 -7.56 4.11 -14.87
CA SER A 39 -6.65 3.38 -15.76
C SER A 39 -5.21 3.81 -15.51
N GLY A 40 -4.38 2.89 -15.00
CA GLY A 40 -2.95 3.10 -14.79
C GLY A 40 -2.24 1.78 -14.46
N GLY A 41 -0.92 1.85 -14.36
CA GLY A 41 -0.08 0.67 -14.14
C GLY A 41 0.30 0.47 -12.68
N GLU A 42 0.75 -0.75 -12.38
CA GLU A 42 1.33 -1.11 -11.08
C GLU A 42 2.71 -1.74 -11.28
N PHE A 43 3.71 -1.21 -10.57
CA PHE A 43 5.05 -1.79 -10.54
C PHE A 43 5.28 -2.54 -9.23
N ILE A 44 5.58 -3.84 -9.33
CA ILE A 44 5.88 -4.70 -8.18
C ILE A 44 7.35 -5.10 -8.22
N LEU A 45 8.09 -4.77 -7.16
CA LEU A 45 9.47 -5.22 -6.94
C LEU A 45 9.50 -6.31 -5.86
N ALA A 46 9.87 -7.52 -6.26
CA ALA A 46 10.11 -8.62 -5.33
C ALA A 46 11.62 -8.93 -5.25
N ILE A 47 12.16 -8.94 -4.03
CA ILE A 47 13.57 -9.22 -3.76
C ILE A 47 13.65 -10.49 -2.93
N ASN A 48 14.49 -11.45 -3.32
CA ASN A 48 14.82 -12.59 -2.49
C ASN A 48 16.00 -12.22 -1.57
N PRO A 49 15.75 -11.98 -0.26
CA PRO A 49 16.79 -11.53 0.65
C PRO A 49 17.89 -12.57 0.87
N ASP A 50 17.60 -13.87 0.78
CA ASP A 50 18.61 -14.92 0.92
C ASP A 50 19.66 -14.84 -0.19
N LYS A 51 19.26 -14.37 -1.37
CA LYS A 51 20.16 -14.18 -2.53
C LYS A 51 20.90 -12.85 -2.50
N THR A 52 20.35 -11.80 -1.89
CA THR A 52 20.96 -10.46 -1.90
C THR A 52 21.75 -10.15 -0.63
N SER A 53 21.40 -10.79 0.49
CA SER A 53 21.82 -10.38 1.84
C SER A 53 22.23 -11.56 2.73
N GLY A 54 22.28 -12.79 2.22
CA GLY A 54 22.56 -14.00 2.99
C GLY A 54 21.39 -14.41 3.88
N THR A 55 21.56 -15.43 4.74
CA THR A 55 20.46 -16.05 5.51
C THR A 55 20.15 -15.37 6.85
N ASP A 56 21.03 -14.50 7.35
CA ASP A 56 20.88 -13.86 8.67
C ASP A 56 20.02 -12.57 8.64
N TRP A 57 19.48 -12.19 7.48
CA TRP A 57 18.72 -10.96 7.30
C TRP A 57 17.51 -10.87 8.23
N GLN A 58 16.84 -12.01 8.49
CA GLN A 58 15.64 -12.05 9.32
C GLN A 58 15.99 -11.72 10.78
N LYS A 59 17.02 -12.36 11.33
CA LYS A 59 17.50 -12.09 12.69
C LYS A 59 17.88 -10.63 12.87
N HIS A 60 18.62 -10.08 11.91
CA HIS A 60 19.02 -8.67 11.95
C HIS A 60 17.81 -7.71 11.91
N ALA A 61 16.78 -8.00 11.10
CA ALA A 61 15.55 -7.21 11.08
C ALA A 61 14.76 -7.32 12.40
N GLU A 62 14.68 -8.51 13.00
CA GLU A 62 14.01 -8.73 14.29
C GLU A 62 14.68 -7.97 15.43
N GLU A 63 16.02 -7.95 15.48
CA GLU A 63 16.79 -7.16 16.45
C GLU A 63 16.51 -5.65 16.30
N PHE A 64 16.43 -5.14 15.07
CA PHE A 64 16.06 -3.75 14.80
C PHE A 64 14.63 -3.43 15.29
N PHE A 65 13.66 -4.30 15.03
CA PHE A 65 12.30 -4.14 15.55
C PHE A 65 12.25 -4.17 17.08
N GLY A 66 13.04 -5.06 17.71
CA GLY A 66 13.20 -5.12 19.16
C GLY A 66 13.75 -3.80 19.72
N LYS A 67 14.77 -3.24 19.08
CA LYS A 67 15.37 -1.97 19.47
C LYS A 67 14.39 -0.80 19.32
N MET A 68 13.61 -0.75 18.24
CA MET A 68 12.58 0.29 18.07
C MET A 68 11.52 0.22 19.16
N LYS A 69 11.02 -0.99 19.48
CA LYS A 69 10.04 -1.17 20.56
C LYS A 69 10.59 -0.80 21.93
N SER A 70 11.90 -0.86 22.15
CA SER A 70 12.50 -0.44 23.42
C SER A 70 12.55 1.08 23.61
N MET A 71 12.17 1.89 22.60
CA MET A 71 12.23 3.36 22.66
C MET A 71 10.93 4.00 23.22
N GLY A 72 10.06 3.22 23.85
CA GLY A 72 8.80 3.68 24.42
C GLY A 72 7.59 3.20 23.62
N GLU A 73 6.55 4.02 23.52
CA GLU A 73 5.33 3.68 22.76
C GLU A 73 5.53 3.82 21.24
N VAL A 74 6.40 2.98 20.69
CA VAL A 74 6.63 2.88 19.24
C VAL A 74 5.70 1.84 18.66
N ARG A 75 4.82 2.29 17.77
CA ARG A 75 3.99 1.41 16.95
C ARG A 75 4.68 1.10 15.63
N LEU A 76 4.84 -0.18 15.30
CA LEU A 76 5.46 -0.59 14.05
C LEU A 76 4.55 -0.28 12.84
N PRO A 77 5.14 0.04 11.67
CA PRO A 77 4.39 0.11 10.41
C PRO A 77 3.58 -1.16 10.19
N GLY A 78 2.29 -1.01 9.86
CA GLY A 78 1.38 -2.14 9.65
C GLY A 78 0.77 -2.76 10.93
N GLU A 79 1.29 -2.48 12.13
CA GLU A 79 0.85 -3.15 13.37
C GLU A 79 -0.67 -3.06 13.63
N ARG A 80 -1.30 -1.88 13.42
CA ARG A 80 -2.76 -1.71 13.53
C ARG A 80 -3.51 -2.57 12.52
N ARG A 81 -3.02 -2.68 11.27
CA ARG A 81 -3.66 -3.52 10.26
C ARG A 81 -3.53 -5.01 10.62
N HIS A 82 -2.44 -5.44 11.25
CA HIS A 82 -2.31 -6.79 11.78
C HIS A 82 -3.27 -7.05 12.95
N LYS A 83 -3.33 -6.13 13.93
CA LYS A 83 -4.28 -6.21 15.05
C LYS A 83 -5.74 -6.29 14.56
N ASN A 84 -6.14 -5.42 13.64
CA ASN A 84 -7.50 -5.42 13.07
C ASN A 84 -7.83 -6.70 12.29
N ARG A 85 -6.84 -7.35 11.66
CA ARG A 85 -7.03 -8.62 10.94
C ARG A 85 -7.30 -9.80 11.88
N LEU A 86 -6.78 -9.76 13.12
CA LEU A 86 -6.99 -10.79 14.14
C LEU A 86 -8.32 -10.63 14.88
N ASP A 87 -9.00 -9.49 14.72
CA ASP A 87 -10.32 -9.27 15.28
C ASP A 87 -11.36 -10.11 14.53
N ASN A 88 -11.94 -11.08 15.24
CA ASN A 88 -13.00 -11.98 14.77
C ASN A 88 -14.41 -11.41 15.04
N GLY A 89 -14.52 -10.24 15.65
CA GLY A 89 -15.78 -9.57 15.87
C GLY A 89 -16.46 -9.10 14.57
N PRO A 90 -17.73 -8.70 14.64
CA PRO A 90 -18.43 -8.17 13.48
C PRO A 90 -17.75 -6.90 12.96
N ARG A 91 -17.74 -6.72 11.64
CA ARG A 91 -17.25 -5.49 11.03
C ARG A 91 -18.35 -4.45 11.07
N ASN A 92 -18.05 -3.30 11.66
CA ASN A 92 -18.94 -2.14 11.63
C ASN A 92 -18.87 -1.53 10.23
N ILE A 93 -19.95 -1.68 9.47
CA ILE A 93 -20.10 -1.15 8.11
C ILE A 93 -21.25 -0.15 8.14
N ASN A 94 -21.10 0.94 7.39
CA ASN A 94 -22.16 1.93 7.23
C ASN A 94 -23.41 1.29 6.60
N GLU A 95 -24.57 1.49 7.23
CA GLU A 95 -25.83 0.87 6.82
C GLU A 95 -26.30 1.33 5.43
N GLU A 96 -26.14 2.62 5.13
CA GLU A 96 -26.50 3.19 3.82
C GLU A 96 -25.70 2.53 2.69
N LEU A 97 -24.39 2.30 2.89
CA LEU A 97 -23.54 1.56 1.95
C LEU A 97 -24.04 0.12 1.74
N ILE A 98 -24.40 -0.58 2.82
CA ILE A 98 -24.94 -1.95 2.72
C ILE A 98 -26.25 -1.97 1.95
N ASN A 99 -27.14 -1.04 2.24
CA ASN A 99 -28.43 -0.94 1.54
C ASN A 99 -28.23 -0.63 0.06
N LYS A 100 -27.30 0.27 -0.28
CA LYS A 100 -26.92 0.58 -1.67
C LYS A 100 -26.35 -0.64 -2.41
N ILE A 101 -25.49 -1.44 -1.77
CA ILE A 101 -24.94 -2.65 -2.41
C ILE A 101 -26.06 -3.67 -2.65
N LYS A 102 -26.94 -3.87 -1.67
CA LYS A 102 -28.08 -4.80 -1.80
C LYS A 102 -29.05 -4.39 -2.91
N SER A 103 -29.21 -3.10 -3.20
CA SER A 103 -30.06 -2.65 -4.32
C SER A 103 -29.43 -2.83 -5.70
N LEU A 104 -28.14 -3.15 -5.78
CA LEU A 104 -27.42 -3.45 -7.03
C LEU A 104 -27.42 -4.96 -7.37
N SER A 105 -27.91 -5.81 -6.45
CA SER A 105 -28.06 -7.27 -6.64
C SER A 105 -29.47 -7.60 -7.10
#